data_AF-A0A2V7EHJ1-F1
#
_entry.id   AF-A0A2V7EHJ1-F1
#
_cell.length_a   1.000
_cell.length_b   1.000
_cell.length_c   1.000
_cell.angle_alpha   90.00
_cell.angle_beta   90.00
_cell.angle_gamma   90.00
#
_symmetry.space_group_name_H-M   'P 1'
#
loop_
_entity.id
_entity.type
_entity.pdbx_description
1 polymer ?
#
loop_
_entity_poly.entity_id
_entity_poly.type
_entity_poly.pdbx_seq_one_letter_code
_entity_poly.pdbx_strand_id
1 'polypeptide(L)'
;MPGVHVYAFNAKKIPAIRKSLFVLDTLEWESGDPAAMRAAAVEYDRLLSLVRGARTLGYATSNGNGDFEIMVPQIDSVLVFGEARMPGEPFYYSAKVVGATGQEEVRVVLLMCNQQLL
;
A
#
# COMPACT_ATOMS: atom_id res chain seq x y z
N MET A 1 -12.46 -13.77 -3.84
CA MET A 1 -11.44 -12.85 -4.39
C MET A 1 -10.25 -12.86 -3.44
N PRO A 2 -8.99 -12.88 -3.94
CA PRO A 2 -7.83 -12.72 -3.07
C PRO A 2 -7.99 -11.42 -2.27
N GLY A 3 -7.92 -11.51 -0.95
CA GLY A 3 -8.13 -10.37 -0.07
C GLY A 3 -7.03 -9.33 -0.22
N VAL A 4 -7.39 -8.05 -0.08
CA VAL A 4 -6.42 -6.95 -0.01
C VAL A 4 -5.77 -6.99 1.36
N HIS A 5 -4.43 -6.97 1.41
CA HIS A 5 -3.68 -6.87 2.66
C HIS A 5 -3.35 -5.41 2.94
N VAL A 6 -3.68 -4.94 4.13
CA VAL A 6 -3.49 -3.54 4.52
C VAL A 6 -2.59 -3.49 5.75
N TYR A 7 -1.60 -2.62 5.69
CA TYR A 7 -0.58 -2.42 6.72
C TYR A 7 -0.56 -0.94 7.13
N ALA A 8 -0.49 -0.68 8.42
CA ALA A 8 -0.23 0.67 8.96
C ALA A 8 1.15 0.73 9.60
N PHE A 9 1.86 1.82 9.37
CA PHE A 9 3.21 2.06 9.89
C PHE A 9 3.35 3.47 10.45
N ASN A 10 4.27 3.66 11.39
CA ASN A 10 4.72 5.01 11.73
C ASN A 10 5.58 5.54 10.58
N ALA A 11 5.10 6.54 9.84
CA ALA A 11 5.74 7.01 8.62
C ALA A 11 7.18 7.54 8.83
N LYS A 12 7.52 7.95 10.05
CA LYS A 12 8.87 8.41 10.42
C LYS A 12 9.85 7.25 10.67
N LYS A 13 9.34 6.03 10.95
CA LYS A 13 10.15 4.86 11.32
C LYS A 13 10.37 3.85 10.19
N ILE A 14 9.89 4.14 8.98
CA ILE A 14 9.97 3.25 7.81
C ILE A 14 10.58 3.93 6.57
N PRO A 15 11.79 4.54 6.67
CA PRO A 15 12.38 5.29 5.56
C PRO A 15 12.63 4.43 4.31
N ALA A 16 12.94 3.14 4.47
CA ALA A 16 13.15 2.22 3.35
C ALA A 16 11.87 1.96 2.54
N ILE A 17 10.73 1.74 3.23
CA ILE A 17 9.42 1.57 2.59
C ILE A 17 9.05 2.84 1.82
N ARG A 18 9.22 4.02 2.43
CA ARG A 18 8.93 5.30 1.76
C ARG A 18 9.80 5.54 0.53
N LYS A 19 11.09 5.20 0.60
CA LYS A 19 12.00 5.29 -0.55
C LYS A 19 11.56 4.38 -1.69
N SER A 20 11.15 3.15 -1.36
CA SER A 20 10.72 2.16 -2.34
C SER A 20 9.42 2.57 -3.04
N LEU A 21 8.44 3.08 -2.27
CA LEU A 21 7.22 3.71 -2.81
C LEU A 21 7.55 4.86 -3.77
N PHE A 22 8.46 5.76 -3.37
CA PHE A 22 8.88 6.86 -4.24
C PHE A 22 9.51 6.37 -5.56
N VAL A 23 10.32 5.30 -5.53
CA VAL A 23 10.89 4.72 -6.75
C VAL A 23 9.77 4.19 -7.65
N LEU A 24 8.82 3.43 -7.10
CA LEU A 24 7.69 2.91 -7.88
C LEU A 24 6.85 4.03 -8.52
N ASP A 25 6.56 5.10 -7.77
CA ASP A 25 5.78 6.24 -8.26
C ASP A 25 6.52 7.04 -9.36
N THR A 26 7.86 6.90 -9.46
CA THR A 26 8.67 7.54 -10.52
C THR A 26 8.88 6.65 -11.75
N LEU A 27 8.57 5.37 -11.66
CA LEU A 27 8.63 4.47 -12.79
C LEU A 27 7.34 4.67 -13.60
N GLU A 28 7.45 5.11 -14.85
CA GLU A 28 6.30 5.26 -15.76
C GLU A 28 5.84 3.89 -16.32
N TRP A 29 5.70 2.87 -15.46
CA TRP A 29 5.44 1.48 -15.84
C TRP A 29 4.02 1.26 -16.40
N GLU A 30 3.09 2.15 -16.09
CA GLU A 30 1.72 2.16 -16.64
C GLU A 30 1.68 2.48 -18.14
N SER A 31 2.75 3.05 -18.70
CA SER A 31 2.86 3.32 -20.14
C SER A 31 3.02 2.07 -21.02
N GLY A 32 3.26 0.91 -20.39
CA GLY A 32 3.50 -0.36 -21.09
C GLY A 32 4.94 -0.57 -21.57
N ASP A 33 5.90 0.28 -21.19
CA ASP A 33 7.32 0.04 -21.48
C ASP A 33 7.82 -1.24 -20.75
N PRO A 34 8.30 -2.26 -21.48
CA PRO A 34 8.77 -3.50 -20.88
C PRO A 34 9.98 -3.35 -19.95
N ALA A 35 10.79 -2.30 -20.09
CA ALA A 35 11.90 -2.03 -19.17
C ALA A 35 11.40 -1.44 -17.85
N ALA A 36 10.55 -0.41 -17.91
CA ALA A 36 9.90 0.17 -16.74
C ALA A 36 9.04 -0.87 -15.98
N MET A 37 8.28 -1.71 -16.67
CA MET A 37 7.49 -2.78 -16.04
C MET A 37 8.36 -3.78 -15.26
N ARG A 38 9.50 -4.18 -15.83
CA ARG A 38 10.44 -5.09 -15.13
C ARG A 38 11.09 -4.42 -13.92
N ALA A 39 11.48 -3.16 -14.04
CA ALA A 39 12.03 -2.39 -12.91
C ALA A 39 10.99 -2.25 -11.79
N ALA A 40 9.73 -1.98 -12.14
CA ALA A 40 8.64 -1.83 -11.19
C ALA A 40 8.33 -3.15 -10.48
N ALA A 41 8.31 -4.28 -11.20
CA ALA A 41 8.15 -5.60 -10.58
C ALA A 41 9.25 -5.91 -9.55
N VAL A 42 10.51 -5.64 -9.88
CA VAL A 42 11.65 -5.85 -8.96
C VAL A 42 11.53 -4.95 -7.73
N GLU A 43 11.21 -3.67 -7.91
CA GLU A 43 11.07 -2.75 -6.79
C GLU A 43 9.83 -3.08 -5.95
N TYR A 44 8.76 -3.59 -6.56
CA TYR A 44 7.57 -4.05 -5.85
C TYR A 44 7.86 -5.26 -4.96
N ASP A 45 8.58 -6.27 -5.46
CA ASP A 45 9.00 -7.42 -4.65
C ASP A 45 9.90 -6.99 -3.47
N ARG A 46 10.78 -6.01 -3.71
CA ARG A 46 11.60 -5.39 -2.67
C ARG A 46 10.73 -4.68 -1.62
N LEU A 47 9.74 -3.89 -2.05
CA LEU A 47 8.80 -3.21 -1.19
C LEU A 47 8.05 -4.22 -0.30
N LEU A 48 7.55 -5.31 -0.86
CA LEU A 48 6.82 -6.34 -0.10
C LEU A 48 7.69 -7.00 0.96
N SER A 49 8.96 -7.27 0.65
CA SER A 49 9.92 -7.78 1.65
C SER A 49 10.10 -6.80 2.82
N LEU A 50 10.22 -5.50 2.52
CA LEU A 50 10.33 -4.45 3.54
C LEU A 50 9.04 -4.32 4.37
N VAL A 51 7.88 -4.34 3.73
CA VAL A 51 6.56 -4.26 4.37
C VAL A 51 6.36 -5.43 5.34
N ARG A 52 6.68 -6.65 4.91
CA ARG A 52 6.53 -7.87 5.72
C ARG A 52 7.54 -7.96 6.87
N GLY A 53 8.71 -7.34 6.72
CA GLY A 53 9.74 -7.29 7.77
C GLY A 53 9.62 -6.11 8.74
N ALA A 54 8.79 -5.12 8.43
CA ALA A 54 8.66 -3.91 9.26
C ALA A 54 7.68 -4.11 10.43
N ARG A 55 7.94 -3.39 11.53
CA ARG A 55 7.00 -3.33 12.66
C ARG A 55 5.74 -2.56 12.26
N THR A 56 4.63 -3.26 12.18
CA THR A 56 3.30 -2.69 11.90
C THR A 56 2.70 -2.06 13.16
N LEU A 57 1.90 -1.01 12.95
CA LEU A 57 1.00 -0.42 13.94
C LEU A 57 -0.36 -1.11 13.94
N GLY A 58 -0.76 -1.62 12.78
CA GLY A 58 -2.01 -2.32 12.55
C GLY A 58 -1.93 -3.11 11.25
N TYR A 59 -2.82 -4.08 11.13
CA TYR A 59 -2.98 -4.91 9.94
C TYR A 59 -4.46 -5.24 9.76
N ALA A 60 -4.94 -5.19 8.52
CA ALA A 60 -6.30 -5.54 8.16
C ALA A 60 -6.32 -6.28 6.81
N THR A 61 -7.42 -6.99 6.55
CA THR A 61 -7.70 -7.60 5.26
C THR A 61 -9.07 -7.19 4.76
N SER A 62 -9.21 -6.80 3.50
CA SER A 62 -10.50 -6.46 2.87
C SER A 62 -10.89 -7.48 1.81
N ASN A 63 -12.19 -7.64 1.59
CA ASN A 63 -12.79 -8.58 0.64
C ASN A 63 -12.67 -8.16 -0.84
N GLY A 64 -11.91 -7.10 -1.14
CA GLY A 64 -11.62 -6.66 -2.51
C GLY A 64 -12.27 -5.34 -2.90
N ASN A 65 -13.07 -4.75 -2.02
CA ASN A 65 -13.92 -3.58 -2.33
C ASN A 65 -13.17 -2.24 -2.19
N GLY A 66 -11.92 -2.26 -1.71
CA GLY A 66 -11.09 -1.07 -1.50
C GLY A 66 -11.37 -0.24 -0.26
N ASP A 67 -12.57 -0.37 0.30
CA ASP A 67 -12.87 0.18 1.62
C ASP A 67 -12.33 -0.73 2.73
N PHE A 68 -11.65 -0.12 3.70
CA PHE A 68 -11.28 -0.77 4.95
C PHE A 68 -11.21 0.26 6.09
N GLU A 69 -11.31 -0.26 7.30
CA GLU A 69 -11.10 0.49 8.54
C GLU A 69 -9.94 -0.14 9.28
N ILE A 70 -9.03 0.69 9.79
CA ILE A 70 -7.86 0.24 10.54
C ILE A 70 -7.67 1.13 11.77
N MET A 71 -7.67 0.49 12.93
CA MET A 71 -7.33 1.16 14.18
C MET A 71 -5.82 1.35 14.25
N VAL A 72 -5.37 2.59 14.46
CA VAL A 72 -3.96 2.95 14.56
C VAL A 72 -3.73 3.83 15.79
N PRO A 73 -2.58 3.70 16.48
CA PRO A 73 -2.27 4.54 17.63
C PRO A 73 -2.26 6.02 17.25
N GLN A 74 -2.60 6.90 18.20
CA GLN A 74 -2.55 8.34 18.01
C GLN A 74 -1.11 8.83 17.82
N ILE A 75 -0.70 8.97 16.56
CA ILE A 75 0.61 9.47 16.17
C ILE A 75 0.47 10.46 15.02
N ASP A 76 1.44 11.36 14.93
CA ASP A 76 1.40 12.49 14.00
C ASP A 76 1.37 12.08 12.52
N SER A 77 1.89 10.89 12.18
CA SER A 77 1.98 10.45 10.80
C SER A 77 1.99 8.92 10.68
N VAL A 78 0.93 8.39 10.09
CA VAL A 78 0.74 6.99 9.76
C VAL A 78 0.83 6.81 8.26
N LEU A 79 1.68 5.90 7.79
CA LEU A 79 1.64 5.43 6.41
C LEU A 79 0.77 4.18 6.37
N VAL A 80 -0.26 4.23 5.54
CA VAL A 80 -1.13 3.10 5.24
C VAL A 80 -0.77 2.58 3.86
N PHE A 81 -0.52 1.28 3.76
CA PHE A 81 -0.11 0.58 2.54
C PHE A 81 -1.04 -0.60 2.31
N GLY A 82 -1.68 -0.65 1.14
CA GLY A 82 -2.48 -1.78 0.69
C GLY A 82 -1.79 -2.51 -0.47
N GLU A 83 -1.75 -3.84 -0.43
CA GLU A 83 -1.36 -4.69 -1.55
C GLU A 83 -2.43 -5.72 -1.90
N ALA A 84 -2.49 -6.11 -3.17
CA ALA A 84 -3.31 -7.23 -3.62
C ALA A 84 -2.67 -7.93 -4.82
N ARG A 85 -2.96 -9.23 -4.95
CA ARG A 85 -2.68 -9.98 -6.18
C ARG A 85 -3.95 -10.04 -7.01
N MET A 86 -4.01 -9.27 -8.08
CA MET A 86 -5.16 -9.26 -8.99
C MET A 86 -4.91 -10.15 -10.22
N PRO A 87 -5.91 -10.92 -10.69
CA PRO A 87 -5.77 -11.67 -11.93
C PRO A 87 -5.52 -10.73 -13.11
N GLY A 88 -4.47 -10.99 -13.90
CA GLY A 88 -4.16 -10.21 -15.11
C GLY A 88 -3.35 -8.94 -14.88
N GLU A 89 -3.15 -8.51 -13.63
CA GLU A 89 -2.24 -7.41 -13.30
C GLU A 89 -0.93 -7.95 -12.72
N PRO A 90 0.22 -7.34 -13.06
CA PRO A 90 1.51 -7.79 -12.56
C PRO A 90 1.60 -7.65 -11.03
N PHE A 91 1.02 -6.60 -10.47
CA PHE A 91 0.87 -6.34 -9.04
C PHE A 91 -0.06 -5.13 -8.83
N TYR A 92 -0.65 -5.02 -7.64
CA TYR A 92 -1.40 -3.84 -7.24
C TYR A 92 -0.95 -3.35 -5.87
N TYR A 93 -0.79 -2.03 -5.74
CA TYR A 93 -0.62 -1.38 -4.45
C TYR A 93 -1.25 0.01 -4.41
N SER A 94 -1.52 0.48 -3.19
CA SER A 94 -1.85 1.88 -2.93
C SER A 94 -1.28 2.28 -1.58
N ALA A 95 -0.83 3.53 -1.45
CA ALA A 95 -0.28 4.04 -0.22
C ALA A 95 -0.78 5.46 0.06
N LYS A 96 -1.07 5.74 1.33
CA LYS A 96 -1.48 7.07 1.78
C LYS A 96 -0.88 7.38 3.15
N VAL A 97 -0.42 8.61 3.32
CA VAL A 97 -0.04 9.12 4.64
C VAL A 97 -1.21 9.89 5.23
N VAL A 98 -1.56 9.57 6.47
CA VAL A 98 -2.63 10.21 7.24
C VAL A 98 -2.10 10.68 8.60
N GLY A 99 -2.64 11.78 9.11
CA GLY A 99 -2.43 12.18 10.50
C GLY A 99 -3.43 11.45 11.40
N ALA A 100 -2.97 10.94 12.56
CA ALA A 100 -3.81 10.22 13.52
C ALA A 100 -3.86 10.90 14.90
N THR A 101 -3.34 12.13 15.03
CA THR A 101 -3.36 12.88 16.30
C THR A 101 -4.80 13.26 16.67
N GLY A 102 -5.23 12.90 17.89
CA GLY A 102 -6.57 13.23 18.39
C GLY A 102 -7.69 12.29 17.93
N GLN A 103 -7.40 11.25 17.14
CA GLN A 103 -8.38 10.28 16.65
C GLN A 103 -8.14 8.88 17.22
N GLU A 104 -9.10 8.30 17.95
CA GLU A 104 -9.00 6.91 18.44
C GLU A 104 -9.03 5.89 17.30
N GLU A 105 -9.68 6.25 16.18
CA GLU A 105 -9.81 5.43 14.99
C GLU A 105 -9.61 6.27 13.74
N VAL A 106 -8.85 5.76 12.76
CA VAL A 106 -8.60 6.44 11.49
C VAL A 106 -9.17 5.60 10.36
N ARG A 107 -10.28 6.06 9.78
CA ARG A 107 -10.86 5.45 8.57
C ARG A 107 -10.04 5.88 7.36
N VAL A 108 -9.49 4.92 6.62
CA VAL A 108 -8.66 5.19 5.44
C VAL A 108 -9.23 4.47 4.25
N VAL A 109 -9.74 5.24 3.29
CA VAL A 109 -10.14 4.73 1.97
C VAL A 109 -8.91 4.76 1.08
N LEU A 110 -8.42 3.58 0.67
CA LEU A 110 -7.51 3.48 -0.46
C LEU A 110 -8.37 3.23 -1.70
N LEU A 111 -8.26 4.15 -2.66
CA LEU A 111 -8.89 3.94 -3.96
C LEU A 111 -8.19 2.74 -4.60
N MET A 112 -8.85 1.57 -4.56
CA MET A 112 -8.53 0.53 -5.52
C MET A 112 -9.05 1.00 -6.87
N CYS A 113 -8.34 0.68 -7.95
CA CYS A 113 -8.99 0.59 -9.25
C CYS A 113 -10.22 -0.28 -9.01
N ASN A 114 -11.39 0.34 -9.05
CA ASN A 114 -12.65 -0.36 -9.10
C ASN A 114 -12.43 -1.46 -10.15
N GLN A 115 -12.50 -2.72 -9.75
CA GLN A 115 -13.16 -3.66 -10.62
C GLN A 115 -14.56 -3.08 -10.82
N GLN A 116 -14.70 -2.21 -11.82
CA GLN A 116 -15.89 -2.19 -12.61
C GLN A 116 -16.02 -3.63 -13.09
N LEU A 117 -16.77 -4.41 -12.31
CA LEU A 117 -17.52 -5.55 -12.79
C LEU A 117 -18.34 -5.03 -13.97
N LEU A 118 -17.74 -5.11 -15.15
CA LEU A 118 -18.39 -5.08 -16.44
C LEU A 118 -18.11 -6.43 -17.10
#